data_AF-S8DKE7-F1
#
_entry.id   AF-S8DKE7-F1
#
_cell.length_a   1.000
_cell.length_b   1.000
_cell.length_c   1.000
_cell.angle_alpha   90.00
_cell.angle_beta   90.00
_cell.angle_gamma   90.00
#
_symmetry.space_group_name_H-M   'P 1'
#
loop_
_entity.id
_entity.type
_entity.pdbx_description
1 polymer ?
#
loop_
_entity_poly.entity_id
_entity_poly.type
_entity_poly.pdbx_seq_one_letter_code
_entity_poly.pdbx_strand_id
1 'polypeptide(L)' 'EPHIDFLKNTRASSNWKVVYPTDHKNSDKMSRSLILINTRHSTNTWTPIPIHSPDITAITLCTSAGLLHLFNVYN' A
#
# COMPACT_ATOMS: atom_id res chain seq x y z
N GLU A 1 -11.47 6.89 -3.62
CA GLU A 1 -11.20 6.41 -2.25
C GLU A 1 -11.45 4.90 -2.15
N PRO A 2 -10.57 4.11 -1.50
CA PRO A 2 -10.75 2.66 -1.37
C PRO A 2 -11.87 2.31 -0.38
N HIS A 3 -12.56 1.20 -0.64
CA HIS A 3 -13.52 0.65 0.30
C HIS A 3 -12.79 0.01 1.50
N ILE A 4 -13.05 0.52 2.70
CA ILE A 4 -12.48 0.04 3.97
C ILE A 4 -13.64 -0.42 4.85
N ASP A 5 -13.55 -1.65 5.36
CA ASP A 5 -14.56 -2.21 6.26
C ASP A 5 -14.40 -1.73 7.71
N PHE A 6 -15.33 -2.15 8.57
CA PHE A 6 -15.33 -1.80 10.00
C PHE A 6 -14.10 -2.31 10.77
N LEU A 7 -13.33 -3.24 10.20
CA LEU A 7 -12.07 -3.74 10.78
C LEU A 7 -10.85 -2.96 10.28
N LYS A 8 -11.06 -1.83 9.59
CA LYS A 8 -10.02 -1.07 8.89
C LYS A 8 -9.28 -1.95 7.88
N ASN A 9 -9.98 -2.74 7.06
CA ASN A 9 -9.35 -3.46 5.95
C ASN A 9 -10.14 -3.28 4.64
N THR A 10 -9.41 -3.21 3.53
CA THR A 10 -9.95 -3.42 2.19
C THR A 10 -10.06 -4.90 1.88
N ARG A 11 -11.20 -5.29 1.29
CA ARG A 11 -11.41 -6.65 0.81
C ARG A 11 -10.62 -6.86 -0.48
N ALA A 12 -9.60 -7.71 -0.40
CA ALA A 12 -8.81 -8.15 -1.55
C ALA A 12 -8.82 -9.68 -1.63
N SER A 13 -8.80 -10.24 -2.85
CA SER A 13 -8.65 -11.69 -3.00
C SER A 13 -7.25 -12.14 -2.58
N SER A 14 -7.09 -13.43 -2.28
CA SER A 14 -5.81 -14.00 -1.79
C SER A 14 -4.62 -13.82 -2.75
N ASN A 15 -4.88 -13.45 -3.99
CA ASN A 15 -3.87 -13.11 -4.99
C ASN A 15 -3.25 -11.71 -4.81
N TRP A 16 -3.70 -10.95 -3.81
CA TRP A 16 -3.28 -9.58 -3.58
C TRP A 16 -2.81 -9.37 -2.13
N LYS A 17 -1.64 -8.75 -1.98
CA LYS A 17 -1.23 -8.12 -0.73
C LYS A 17 -1.58 -6.65 -0.77
N VAL A 18 -2.28 -6.17 0.25
CA VAL A 18 -2.65 -4.76 0.40
C VAL A 18 -1.56 -4.02 1.17
N VAL A 19 -1.07 -2.93 0.61
CA VAL A 19 -0.19 -1.96 1.28
C VAL A 19 -1.02 -0.72 1.56
N TYR A 20 -1.07 -0.33 2.83
CA TYR A 20 -1.76 0.86 3.28
C TYR A 20 -0.78 2.00 3.57
N PRO A 21 -1.26 3.24 3.72
CA PRO A 21 -0.49 4.31 4.35
C PRO A 21 0.05 3.90 5.73
N THR A 22 1.17 4.50 6.12
CA THR A 22 1.90 4.12 7.35
C THR A 22 1.02 4.15 8.60
N ASP A 23 0.18 5.16 8.73
CA ASP A 23 -0.63 5.37 9.93
C ASP A 23 -2.04 4.77 9.81
N HIS A 24 -2.30 3.93 8.81
CA HIS A 24 -3.64 3.42 8.50
C HIS A 24 -4.39 2.82 9.71
N LYS A 25 -3.72 2.05 10.56
CA LYS A 25 -4.34 1.47 11.76
C LYS A 25 -4.33 2.41 12.97
N ASN A 26 -3.35 3.32 13.02
CA ASN A 26 -3.09 4.20 14.16
C ASN A 26 -3.78 5.56 14.05
N SER A 27 -4.33 5.89 12.88
CA SER A 27 -5.04 7.13 12.61
C SER A 27 -6.55 6.92 12.61
N ASP A 28 -7.28 7.96 13.04
CA ASP A 28 -8.73 8.08 12.84
C ASP A 28 -9.08 8.58 11.44
N LYS A 29 -8.09 9.06 10.68
CA LYS A 29 -8.27 9.45 9.28
C LYS A 29 -8.40 8.19 8.41
N MET A 30 -9.44 8.16 7.60
CA MET A 30 -9.64 7.11 6.61
C MET A 30 -8.54 7.19 5.54
N SER A 31 -7.94 6.05 5.22
CA SER A 31 -6.95 5.97 4.14
C SER A 31 -7.63 6.18 2.79
N ARG A 32 -7.12 7.15 2.03
CA ARG A 32 -7.63 7.54 0.71
C ARG A 32 -6.84 6.94 -0.45
N SER A 33 -5.65 6.41 -0.16
CA SER A 33 -4.83 5.63 -1.08
C SER A 33 -4.49 4.25 -0.51
N LEU A 34 -4.21 3.29 -1.41
CA LEU A 34 -3.59 2.00 -1.11
C LEU A 34 -2.87 1.47 -2.35
N ILE A 35 -2.02 0.47 -2.19
CA ILE A 35 -1.40 -0.27 -3.30
C ILE A 35 -1.74 -1.76 -3.15
N LEU A 36 -2.15 -2.40 -4.24
CA LEU A 36 -2.35 -3.86 -4.31
C LEU A 36 -1.18 -4.49 -5.07
N ILE A 37 -0.47 -5.40 -4.41
CA ILE A 37 0.66 -6.11 -5.00
C ILE A 37 0.26 -7.55 -5.24
N ASN A 38 0.40 -8.01 -6.48
CA ASN A 38 0.08 -9.39 -6.82
C ASN A 38 1.03 -10.36 -6.09
N THR A 39 0.50 -11.40 -5.46
CA THR A 39 1.28 -12.37 -4.67
C THR A 39 2.24 -13.22 -5.49
N ARG A 40 2.13 -13.21 -6.83
CA ARG A 40 3.15 -13.77 -7.74
C ARG A 40 4.49 -13.04 -7.62
N HIS A 41 4.48 -11.79 -7.17
CA HIS A 41 5.69 -11.09 -6.77
C HIS A 41 6.07 -11.51 -5.35
N SER A 42 7.29 -12.01 -5.18
CA SER A 42 7.83 -12.36 -3.87
C SER A 42 7.77 -11.14 -2.94
N THR A 43 7.43 -11.37 -1.67
CA THR A 43 7.43 -10.30 -0.65
C THR A 43 8.80 -9.66 -0.46
N ASN A 44 9.88 -10.32 -0.90
CA ASN A 44 11.24 -9.80 -0.81
C ASN A 44 11.60 -8.86 -1.97
N THR A 45 10.74 -8.72 -2.99
CA THR A 45 11.00 -7.84 -4.13
C THR A 45 10.38 -6.46 -3.94
N TRP A 46 9.78 -6.17 -2.78
CA TRP A 46 9.25 -4.85 -2.49
C TRP A 46 9.21 -4.55 -0.99
N THR A 47 9.26 -3.27 -0.64
CA THR A 47 9.13 -2.78 0.74
C THR A 47 8.29 -1.51 0.78
N PRO A 48 7.40 -1.34 1.78
CA PRO A 48 6.71 -0.06 2.00
C PRO A 48 7.69 1.08 2.28
N ILE A 49 7.40 2.28 1.77
CA ILE A 49 8.08 3.52 2.15
C ILE A 49 7.22 4.21 3.22
N PRO A 50 7.77 4.48 4.43
CA PRO A 50 7.01 5.16 5.47
C PRO A 50 6.65 6.61 5.09
N ILE A 51 5.36 6.91 4.97
CA ILE A 51 4.82 8.25 4.69
C ILE A 51 3.59 8.48 5.57
N HIS A 52 3.65 9.53 6.38
CA HIS A 52 2.61 9.91 7.34
C HIS A 52 1.52 10.78 6.67
N SER A 53 0.81 10.20 5.71
CA SER A 53 -0.35 10.83 5.06
C SER A 53 -1.37 9.77 4.68
N PRO A 54 -2.68 9.96 4.97
CA PRO A 54 -3.72 9.03 4.54
C PRO A 54 -3.87 8.98 3.00
N ASP A 55 -3.26 9.91 2.29
CA ASP A 55 -3.45 10.16 0.86
C ASP A 55 -2.33 9.58 0.01
N ILE A 56 -1.28 9.11 0.68
CA ILE A 56 -0.08 8.63 0.02
C ILE A 56 0.19 7.21 0.49
N THR A 57 0.38 6.32 -0.48
CA THR A 57 0.93 4.99 -0.25
C THR A 57 2.08 4.80 -1.19
N ALA A 58 3.21 4.34 -0.67
CA ALA A 58 4.41 4.20 -1.47
C ALA A 58 5.15 2.90 -1.16
N ILE A 59 5.80 2.37 -2.20
CA ILE A 59 6.64 1.17 -2.11
C ILE A 59 7.93 1.37 -2.89
N THR A 60 8.98 0.68 -2.47
CA THR A 60 10.16 0.41 -3.28
C THR A 60 10.03 -0.98 -3.87
N LEU A 61 10.29 -1.12 -5.16
CA LEU A 61 10.38 -2.39 -5.89
C LEU A 61 11.84 -2.66 -6.24
N CYS A 62 12.33 -3.84 -5.90
CA CYS A 62 13.64 -4.32 -6.29
C CYS A 62 13.52 -5.05 -7.64
N THR A 63 14.05 -4.45 -8.70
CA THR A 63 14.04 -5.01 -10.05
C THR A 63 15.46 -5.32 -10.53
N SER A 64 15.60 -6.07 -11.62
CA SER A 64 16.91 -6.31 -12.25
C SER A 64 17.57 -5.04 -12.79
N ALA A 65 16.78 -4.00 -13.09
CA ALA A 65 17.27 -2.70 -13.56
C ALA A 65 17.60 -1.72 -12.41
N GLY A 66 17.36 -2.12 -11.16
CA GLY A 66 17.57 -1.28 -9.98
C GLY A 66 16.30 -1.10 -9.15
N LEU A 67 16.33 -0.07 -8.30
CA LEU A 67 15.23 0.28 -7.41
C LEU A 67 14.22 1.17 -8.13
N LEU A 68 12.94 0.80 -8.05
CA LEU A 68 11.82 1.60 -8.53
C LEU A 68 10.97 2.05 -7.34
N HIS A 69 10.81 3.35 -7.15
CA HIS A 69 9.91 3.89 -6.14
C HIS A 69 8.56 4.25 -6.77
N LEU A 70 7.50 3.63 -6.27
CA LEU A 70 6.13 3.87 -6.72
C LEU A 70 5.37 4.63 -5.64
N PHE A 71 4.77 5.75 -6.02
CA PHE A 71 3.92 6.57 -5.16
C PHE A 71 2.51 6.62 -5.74
N ASN A 72 1.52 6.18 -4.95
CA ASN A 72 0.12 6.40 -5.24
C ASN A 72 -0.36 7.59 -4.41
N VAL A 73 -0.84 8.64 -5.06
CA VAL A 73 -1.24 9.91 -4.44
C VAL A 73 -2.70 10.19 -4.77
N TYR A 74 -3.51 10.40 -3.73
CA TYR A 74 -4.89 10.84 -3.83
C TYR A 74 -4.97 12.37 -3.63
N ASN A 75 -5.54 13.09 -4.61
CA ASN A 75 -5.69 14.55 -4.59
C ASN A 75 -7.18 14.92 -4.61
#